data_AF-A0A0E3QUQ6-F1
#
_entry.id   AF-A0A0E3QUQ6-F1
#
_cell.length_a   1.000
_cell.length_b   1.000
_cell.length_c   1.000
_cell.angle_alpha   90.00
_cell.angle_beta   90.00
_cell.angle_gamma   90.00
#
_symmetry.space_group_name_H-M   'P 1'
#
loop_
_entity.id
_entity.type
_entity.pdbx_description
1 polymer ?
#
loop_
_entity_poly.entity_id
_entity_poly.type
_entity_poly.pdbx_seq_one_letter_code
_entity_poly.pdbx_strand_id
1 'polypeptide(L)'
;MTESVAQRLFLNNRIEAEKLSRAVNSRLFISRRPTTIPSLIVTDKIIAFKLFENNGKLRDQLILSSGERALCWGKELFRYYLEAAEPLNEKSFFQ
;
A
#
# COMPACT_ATOMS: atom_id res chain seq x y z
N MET A 1 1.81 0.35 -3.75
CA MET A 1 2.03 1.77 -3.42
C MET A 1 1.93 2.62 -4.67
N THR A 2 1.67 3.94 -4.57
CA THR A 2 1.70 4.83 -5.75
C THR A 2 3.13 5.20 -6.13
N GLU A 3 3.32 5.72 -7.34
CA GLU A 3 4.63 6.17 -7.82
C GLU A 3 5.27 7.24 -6.95
N SER A 4 4.50 8.24 -6.52
CA SER A 4 5.01 9.30 -5.62
C SER A 4 5.43 8.76 -4.25
N VAL A 5 4.83 7.67 -3.77
CA VAL A 5 5.23 7.00 -2.53
C VAL A 5 6.49 6.17 -2.77
N ALA A 6 6.58 5.45 -3.89
CA ALA A 6 7.78 4.70 -4.26
C ALA A 6 9.00 5.62 -4.44
N GLN A 7 8.85 6.75 -5.14
CA GLN A 7 9.89 7.78 -5.25
C GLN A 7 10.40 8.24 -3.89
N ARG A 8 9.48 8.61 -2.98
CA ARG A 8 9.86 9.04 -1.61
C ARG A 8 10.56 7.94 -0.82
N LEU A 9 10.16 6.69 -0.98
CA LEU A 9 10.80 5.55 -0.32
C LEU A 9 12.25 5.39 -0.79
N PHE A 10 12.49 5.33 -2.10
CA PHE A 10 13.83 5.08 -2.66
C PHE A 10 14.75 6.30 -2.65
N LEU A 11 14.23 7.51 -2.76
CA LEU A 11 15.05 8.74 -2.74
C LEU A 11 15.43 9.16 -1.32
N ASN A 12 14.48 9.12 -0.38
CA ASN A 12 14.71 9.66 0.97
C ASN A 12 15.19 8.58 1.96
N ASN A 13 14.95 7.30 1.67
CA ASN A 13 15.24 6.19 2.58
C ASN A 13 15.94 5.03 1.88
N ARG A 14 16.86 5.35 0.94
CA ARG A 14 17.47 4.39 0.01
C ARG A 14 17.96 3.10 0.66
N ILE A 15 18.74 3.19 1.74
CA ILE A 15 19.32 2.00 2.41
C ILE A 15 18.23 1.05 2.91
N GLU A 16 17.19 1.59 3.56
CA GLU A 16 16.09 0.79 4.10
C GLU A 16 15.16 0.29 2.98
N ALA A 17 14.94 1.09 1.94
CA ALA A 17 14.19 0.69 0.75
C ALA A 17 14.85 -0.50 0.05
N GLU A 18 16.18 -0.46 -0.13
CA GLU A 18 16.96 -1.53 -0.72
C GLU A 18 16.91 -2.80 0.15
N LYS A 19 17.10 -2.69 1.47
CA LYS A 19 16.95 -3.84 2.40
C LYS A 19 15.56 -4.48 2.28
N LEU A 20 14.51 -3.67 2.27
CA LEU A 20 13.12 -4.14 2.16
C LEU A 20 12.85 -4.78 0.79
N SER A 21 13.48 -4.29 -0.28
CA SER A 21 13.32 -4.86 -1.62
C SER A 21 14.02 -6.22 -1.79
N ARG A 22 15.07 -6.48 -1.00
CA ARG A 22 15.87 -7.72 -1.05
C ARG A 22 15.44 -8.77 -0.03
N ALA A 23 14.60 -8.43 0.96
CA ALA A 23 14.21 -9.38 1.98
C ALA A 23 13.24 -10.45 1.45
N VAL A 24 13.49 -11.71 1.79
CA VAL A 24 12.79 -12.89 1.24
C VAL A 24 11.30 -12.90 1.60
N ASN A 25 10.95 -12.31 2.74
CA ASN A 25 9.60 -12.25 3.29
C ASN A 25 8.83 -10.96 2.95
N SER A 26 9.38 -10.08 2.10
CA SER A 26 8.71 -8.89 1.62
C SER A 26 8.70 -8.81 0.11
N ARG A 27 7.65 -8.18 -0.42
CA ARG A 27 7.51 -7.89 -1.84
C ARG A 27 6.96 -6.49 -1.98
N LEU A 28 7.57 -5.70 -2.86
CA LEU A 28 7.13 -4.35 -3.15
C LEU A 28 6.40 -4.34 -4.48
N PHE A 29 5.29 -3.60 -4.54
CA PHE A 29 4.46 -3.47 -5.74
C PHE A 29 4.07 -2.00 -5.94
N ILE A 30 4.10 -1.55 -7.18
CA ILE A 30 3.70 -0.21 -7.60
C ILE A 30 2.39 -0.26 -8.37
N SER A 31 1.44 0.60 -8.00
CA SER A 31 0.24 0.88 -8.78
C SER A 31 0.46 2.18 -9.54
N ARG A 32 0.41 2.11 -10.87
CA ARG A 32 0.39 3.29 -11.75
C ARG A 32 -1.02 3.80 -12.03
N ARG A 33 -2.05 3.07 -11.59
CA ARG A 33 -3.44 3.51 -11.70
C ARG A 33 -3.81 4.44 -10.54
N PRO A 34 -4.71 5.42 -10.77
CA PRO A 34 -5.27 6.22 -9.68
C PRO A 34 -5.92 5.31 -8.63
N THR A 35 -5.48 5.44 -7.38
CA THR A 35 -6.06 4.71 -6.24
C THR A 35 -7.04 5.61 -5.50
N THR A 36 -8.26 5.12 -5.26
CA THR A 36 -9.30 5.85 -4.52
C THR A 36 -9.11 5.75 -3.00
N ILE A 37 -8.34 4.77 -2.54
CA ILE A 37 -8.04 4.54 -1.13
C ILE A 37 -6.63 5.06 -0.81
N PRO A 38 -6.51 6.08 0.06
CA PRO A 38 -5.20 6.65 0.43
C PRO A 38 -4.25 5.65 1.09
N SER A 39 -4.77 4.79 1.97
CA SER A 39 -3.99 3.79 2.70
C SER A 39 -4.88 2.64 3.15
N LEU A 40 -4.38 1.42 3.00
CA LEU A 40 -5.02 0.19 3.40
C LEU A 40 -3.98 -0.72 4.06
N ILE A 41 -4.30 -1.23 5.24
CA ILE A 41 -3.53 -2.20 6.00
C ILE A 41 -4.44 -3.39 6.27
N VAL A 42 -4.00 -4.57 5.85
CA VAL A 42 -4.74 -5.82 6.08
C VAL A 42 -3.79 -6.81 6.73
N THR A 43 -4.24 -7.38 7.83
CA THR A 43 -3.56 -8.46 8.54
C THR A 43 -4.57 -9.58 8.76
N ASP A 44 -4.15 -10.66 9.43
CA ASP A 44 -5.08 -11.71 9.82
C ASP A 44 -6.04 -11.32 10.94
N LYS A 45 -5.77 -10.22 11.67
CA LYS A 45 -6.52 -9.83 12.87
C LYS A 45 -7.26 -8.50 12.72
N ILE A 46 -6.72 -7.58 11.93
CA ILE A 46 -7.28 -6.25 11.73
C ILE A 46 -7.22 -5.83 10.26
N ILE A 47 -8.22 -5.04 9.88
CA ILE A 47 -8.17 -4.14 8.74
C ILE A 47 -8.11 -2.70 9.26
N ALA A 48 -7.26 -1.88 8.67
CA ALA A 48 -7.24 -0.44 8.90
C ALA A 48 -7.10 0.32 7.59
N PHE A 49 -7.79 1.45 7.45
CA PHE A 49 -7.68 2.29 6.27
C PHE A 49 -7.90 3.78 6.59
N LYS A 50 -7.26 4.64 5.80
CA LYS A 50 -7.58 6.07 5.75
C LYS A 50 -8.51 6.33 4.58
N LEU A 51 -9.48 7.22 4.75
CA LEU A 51 -10.40 7.66 3.71
C LEU A 51 -10.31 9.16 3.50
N PHE A 52 -10.70 9.60 2.30
CA PHE A 52 -11.04 10.98 2.07
C PHE A 52 -12.44 11.27 2.65
N GLU A 53 -12.62 12.47 3.18
CA GLU A 53 -13.93 13.03 3.47
C GLU A 53 -14.63 13.46 2.18
N ASN A 54 -15.93 13.75 2.26
CA ASN A 54 -16.75 14.15 1.10
C ASN A 54 -16.25 15.43 0.42
N ASN A 55 -15.50 16.27 1.15
CA ASN A 55 -14.87 17.49 0.63
C ASN A 55 -13.48 17.22 -0.01
N GLY A 56 -13.07 15.96 -0.14
CA GLY A 56 -11.77 15.54 -0.67
C GLY A 56 -10.60 15.64 0.32
N LYS A 57 -10.81 16.16 1.54
CA LYS A 57 -9.74 16.22 2.56
C LYS A 57 -9.46 14.83 3.09
N LEU A 58 -8.18 14.51 3.27
CA LEU A 58 -7.79 13.25 3.91
C LEU A 58 -8.18 13.29 5.38
N ARG A 59 -9.02 12.34 5.83
CA ARG A 59 -9.28 12.16 7.25
C ARG A 59 -8.01 11.70 7.94
N ASP A 60 -7.63 12.36 9.03
CA ASP A 60 -6.38 12.02 9.71
C ASP A 60 -6.50 10.74 10.57
N GLN A 61 -7.71 10.40 11.00
CA GLN A 61 -8.02 9.19 11.75
C GLN A 61 -8.03 7.94 10.86
N LEU A 62 -7.50 6.84 11.40
CA LEU A 62 -7.64 5.51 10.83
C LEU A 62 -8.97 4.89 11.26
N ILE A 63 -9.71 4.33 10.31
CA ILE A 63 -10.82 3.43 10.62
C ILE A 63 -10.22 2.05 10.82
N LEU A 64 -10.56 1.39 11.94
CA LEU A 64 -10.05 0.07 12.30
C LEU A 64 -11.20 -0.88 12.58
N SER A 65 -11.09 -2.12 12.11
CA SER A 65 -12.03 -3.19 12.43
C SER A 65 -11.31 -4.53 12.58
N SER A 66 -11.83 -5.38 13.46
CA SER A 66 -11.42 -6.76 13.67
C SER A 66 -12.55 -7.76 13.36
N GLY A 67 -13.68 -7.29 12.82
CA GLY A 67 -14.80 -8.15 12.48
C GLY A 67 -14.49 -9.05 11.29
N GLU A 68 -14.94 -10.31 11.34
CA GLU A 68 -14.64 -11.33 10.32
C GLU A 68 -15.02 -10.88 8.89
N ARG A 69 -16.21 -10.30 8.72
CA ARG A 69 -16.65 -9.76 7.42
C ARG A 69 -15.76 -8.62 6.92
N ALA A 70 -15.30 -7.75 7.82
CA ALA A 70 -14.41 -6.65 7.47
C ALA A 70 -13.02 -7.17 7.06
N LEU A 71 -12.53 -8.23 7.72
CA LEU A 71 -11.27 -8.89 7.35
C LEU A 71 -11.37 -9.57 5.98
N CYS A 72 -12.47 -10.29 5.71
CA CYS A 72 -12.69 -10.91 4.40
C CYS A 72 -12.70 -9.88 3.29
N TRP A 73 -13.50 -8.83 3.45
CA TRP A 73 -13.57 -7.72 2.50
C TRP A 73 -12.22 -7.02 2.31
N GLY A 74 -11.46 -6.80 3.40
CA GLY A 74 -10.11 -6.23 3.33
C GLY A 74 -9.15 -7.07 2.47
N LYS A 75 -9.18 -8.40 2.63
CA LYS A 75 -8.35 -9.32 1.84
C LYS A 75 -8.73 -9.28 0.36
N GLU A 76 -10.02 -9.24 0.04
CA GLU A 76 -10.52 -9.10 -1.34
C GLU A 76 -10.07 -7.79 -1.97
N LEU A 77 -10.22 -6.68 -1.24
CA LEU A 77 -9.83 -5.35 -1.69
C LEU A 77 -8.32 -5.23 -1.90
N PHE A 78 -7.52 -5.79 -0.98
CA PHE A 78 -6.07 -5.84 -1.14
C PHE A 78 -5.69 -6.64 -2.40
N ARG A 79 -6.33 -7.79 -2.64
CA ARG A 79 -6.09 -8.61 -3.83
C ARG A 79 -6.44 -7.85 -5.12
N TYR A 80 -7.57 -7.15 -5.16
CA TYR A 80 -7.97 -6.32 -6.30
C TYR A 80 -6.88 -5.30 -6.69
N TYR A 81 -6.31 -4.61 -5.70
CA TYR A 81 -5.22 -3.67 -5.97
C TYR A 81 -3.90 -4.37 -6.34
N LEU A 82 -3.61 -5.52 -5.73
CA LEU A 82 -2.39 -6.27 -6.00
C LEU A 82 -2.38 -6.82 -7.43
N GLU A 83 -3.51 -7.33 -7.93
CA GLU A 83 -3.65 -7.87 -9.30
C GLU A 83 -3.44 -6.80 -10.38
N ALA A 84 -3.77 -5.54 -10.08
CA ALA A 84 -3.54 -4.42 -10.98
C ALA A 84 -2.15 -3.76 -10.81
N ALA A 85 -1.36 -4.20 -9.82
CA ALA A 85 -0.07 -3.62 -9.50
C ALA A 85 1.07 -4.39 -10.16
N GLU A 86 2.19 -3.68 -10.37
CA GLU A 86 3.39 -4.26 -10.95
C GLU A 86 4.43 -4.50 -9.86
N PRO A 87 5.19 -5.61 -9.92
CA PRO A 87 6.30 -5.85 -9.00
C PRO A 87 7.33 -4.73 -9.12
N LEU A 88 7.75 -4.19 -7.98
CA LEU A 88 8.79 -3.18 -7.90
C LEU A 88 10.12 -3.86 -7.55
N ASN A 89 11.06 -3.87 -8.49
CA ASN A 89 12.42 -4.36 -8.25
C ASN A 89 13.39 -3.18 -8.18
N GLU A 90 14.50 -3.34 -7.45
CA GLU A 90 15.52 -2.28 -7.24
C GLU A 90 15.98 -1.65 -8.57
N LYS A 91 16.01 -2.43 -9.65
CA LYS A 91 16.47 -2.00 -10.98
C LYS A 91 15.48 -1.15 -11.76
N SER A 92 14.18 -1.17 -11.45
CA SER A 92 13.16 -0.46 -12.22
C SER A 92 13.00 1.03 -11.85
N PHE A 93 13.72 1.51 -10.83
CA PHE A 93 13.63 2.91 -10.38
C PHE A 93 14.83 3.78 -10.71
N PHE A 94 15.95 3.19 -11.13
CA PHE A 94 17.20 3.89 -11.44
C PHE A 94 17.61 3.78 -12.92
N GLN A 95 16.68 3.40 -13.79
CA GLN A 95 16.84 3.51 -15.26
C GLN A 95 16.36 4.86 -15.75
#